data_AF-A0A957W2S3-F1
#
_entry.id   AF-A0A957W2S3-F1
#
_cell.length_a   1.000
_cell.length_b   1.000
_cell.length_c   1.000
_cell.angle_alpha   90.00
_cell.angle_beta   90.00
_cell.angle_gamma   90.00
#
_symmetry.space_group_name_H-M   'P 1'
#
loop_
_entity.id
_entity.type
_entity.pdbx_description
1 polymer ?
#
loop_
_entity_poly.entity_id
_entity_poly.type
_entity_poly.pdbx_seq_one_letter_code
_entity_poly.pdbx_strand_id
1 'polypeptide(L)'
;MKLYKLIPTFLLPLLLVLSALMPSSSRAAGSVLDFIEAYYDGPDLDGAGSVTISSDNKHVYVTSQNNSAVVVFSRDSSSGQLTFVEMLRDGVGGVDGLYFASSVTVSPDDKHVYVTGLFDHAVAVFSRDSSSGQLT
;
A
#
# COMPACT_ATOMS: atom_id res chain seq x y z
N MET A 1 -1.81 -34.79 -53.44
CA MET A 1 -2.77 -33.69 -53.18
C MET A 1 -2.89 -33.49 -51.69
N LYS A 2 -2.36 -32.38 -51.17
CA LYS A 2 -2.35 -32.02 -49.75
C LYS A 2 -3.63 -31.22 -49.43
N LEU A 3 -4.37 -31.60 -48.39
CA LEU A 3 -5.44 -30.79 -47.80
C LEU A 3 -5.01 -30.41 -46.38
N TYR A 4 -4.65 -29.15 -46.17
CA TYR A 4 -4.49 -28.58 -44.83
C TYR A 4 -5.81 -27.89 -44.46
N LYS A 5 -6.41 -28.31 -43.35
CA LYS A 5 -7.61 -27.67 -42.79
C LYS A 5 -7.22 -26.31 -42.21
N LEU A 6 -7.91 -25.26 -42.65
CA LEU A 6 -7.81 -23.90 -42.14
C LEU A 6 -8.41 -23.84 -40.73
N ILE A 7 -7.68 -23.27 -39.77
CA ILE A 7 -8.17 -22.93 -38.43
C ILE A 7 -8.71 -21.48 -38.52
N PRO A 8 -9.91 -21.16 -38.00
CA PRO A 8 -10.43 -19.81 -38.05
C PRO A 8 -9.66 -18.90 -37.07
N THR A 9 -9.20 -17.76 -37.58
CA THR A 9 -8.56 -16.67 -36.86
C THR A 9 -9.57 -15.98 -35.93
N PHE A 10 -9.34 -16.04 -34.62
CA PHE A 10 -10.01 -15.17 -33.65
C PHE A 10 -9.28 -13.83 -33.59
N LEU A 11 -9.99 -12.75 -33.93
CA LEU A 11 -9.56 -11.37 -33.77
C LEU A 11 -9.72 -11.00 -32.29
N LEU A 12 -8.61 -10.85 -31.54
CA LEU A 12 -8.62 -10.22 -30.22
C LEU A 12 -8.65 -8.69 -30.38
N PRO A 13 -9.48 -7.94 -29.64
CA PRO A 13 -9.41 -6.49 -29.67
C PRO A 13 -8.17 -6.02 -28.89
N LEU A 14 -7.47 -5.09 -29.52
CA LEU A 14 -6.37 -4.28 -29.02
C LEU A 14 -6.80 -3.52 -27.76
N LEU A 15 -6.31 -3.90 -26.57
CA LEU A 15 -6.41 -3.05 -25.39
C LEU A 15 -5.11 -2.26 -25.23
N LEU A 16 -5.16 -0.99 -25.65
CA LEU A 16 -4.11 -0.01 -25.46
C LEU A 16 -4.15 0.47 -24.00
N VAL A 17 -3.31 -0.08 -23.12
CA VAL A 17 -3.06 0.54 -21.81
C VAL A 17 -1.90 1.50 -21.98
N LEU A 18 -2.22 2.77 -22.24
CA LEU A 18 -1.28 3.87 -22.24
C LEU A 18 -1.12 4.37 -20.79
N SER A 19 -0.29 3.70 -19.98
CA SER A 19 0.20 4.32 -18.74
C SER A 19 1.39 5.20 -19.10
N ALA A 20 1.25 6.49 -18.82
CA ALA A 20 2.18 7.54 -19.20
C ALA A 20 3.63 7.23 -18.77
N LEU A 21 4.52 7.27 -19.75
CA LEU A 21 5.97 7.30 -19.59
C LEU A 21 6.34 8.64 -18.92
N MET A 22 6.61 8.63 -17.61
CA MET A 22 7.26 9.77 -16.98
C MET A 22 8.74 9.76 -17.39
N PRO A 23 9.30 10.87 -17.92
CA PRO A 23 10.71 10.91 -18.27
C PRO A 23 11.54 10.88 -16.98
N SER A 24 12.40 9.87 -16.86
CA SER A 24 13.45 9.83 -15.85
C SER A 24 14.41 11.01 -16.07
N SER A 25 14.35 12.01 -15.20
CA SER A 25 15.32 13.11 -15.17
C SER A 25 16.69 12.60 -14.75
N SER A 26 17.70 12.85 -15.56
CA SER A 26 19.08 12.44 -15.30
C SER A 26 19.90 13.54 -14.61
N ARG A 27 20.61 13.14 -13.53
CA ARG A 27 21.83 13.72 -12.91
C ARG A 27 21.73 15.05 -12.14
N ALA A 28 22.14 15.03 -10.86
CA ALA A 28 23.45 15.53 -10.39
C ALA A 28 23.70 15.09 -8.92
N ALA A 29 24.97 14.82 -8.56
CA ALA A 29 25.39 14.43 -7.22
C ALA A 29 25.21 15.61 -6.24
N GLY A 30 24.15 15.56 -5.43
CA GLY A 30 23.81 16.59 -4.45
C GLY A 30 22.33 16.48 -4.03
N SER A 31 21.99 15.37 -3.38
CA SER A 31 20.74 15.09 -2.64
C SER A 31 19.50 15.95 -2.98
N VAL A 32 19.01 15.84 -4.21
CA VAL A 32 17.62 16.20 -4.51
C VAL A 32 16.78 14.98 -4.16
N LEU A 33 15.67 15.18 -3.45
CA LEU A 33 14.69 14.11 -3.25
C LEU A 33 14.13 13.74 -4.62
N ASP A 34 14.38 12.51 -5.06
CA ASP A 34 13.77 11.98 -6.27
C ASP A 34 12.32 11.59 -5.94
N PHE A 35 11.37 12.25 -6.59
CA PHE A 35 9.98 11.81 -6.54
C PHE A 35 9.88 10.45 -7.23
N ILE A 36 9.45 9.42 -6.48
CA ILE A 36 9.24 8.07 -7.01
C ILE A 36 7.80 7.97 -7.51
N GLU A 37 6.84 8.17 -6.62
CA GLU A 37 5.41 8.07 -6.91
C GLU A 37 4.58 8.75 -5.81
N ALA A 38 3.29 8.90 -6.08
CA ALA A 38 2.29 9.20 -5.07
C ALA A 38 1.08 8.30 -5.29
N TYR A 39 0.64 7.64 -4.23
CA TYR A 39 -0.54 6.78 -4.24
C TYR A 39 -1.77 7.61 -3.89
N TYR A 40 -2.74 7.68 -4.81
CA TYR A 40 -3.97 8.47 -4.66
C TYR A 40 -5.23 7.61 -4.78
N ASP A 41 -5.14 6.32 -4.54
CA ASP A 41 -6.24 5.42 -4.85
C ASP A 41 -7.43 5.67 -3.91
N GLY A 42 -8.44 6.36 -4.45
CA GLY A 42 -9.74 6.54 -3.83
C GLY A 42 -9.74 7.28 -2.48
N PRO A 43 -10.85 7.15 -1.72
CA PRO A 43 -11.00 7.80 -0.41
C PRO A 43 -10.01 7.25 0.64
N ASP A 44 -9.20 6.25 0.33
CA ASP A 44 -8.60 5.35 1.31
C ASP A 44 -7.48 5.95 2.17
N LEU A 45 -6.83 6.99 1.69
CA LEU A 45 -5.80 7.75 2.41
C LEU A 45 -6.27 9.13 2.86
N ASP A 46 -7.59 9.34 3.00
CA ASP A 46 -8.10 10.60 3.50
C ASP A 46 -7.59 10.89 4.93
N GLY A 47 -6.99 12.07 5.11
CA GLY A 47 -6.29 12.42 6.34
C GLY A 47 -5.06 11.55 6.63
N ALA A 48 -4.31 11.11 5.62
CA ALA A 48 -3.05 10.40 5.81
C ALA A 48 -2.11 11.19 6.76
N GLY A 49 -1.80 10.62 7.92
CA GLY A 49 -1.20 11.38 9.04
C GLY A 49 0.15 10.86 9.53
N SER A 50 0.31 9.55 9.63
CA SER A 50 1.53 8.91 10.12
C SER A 50 1.90 7.73 9.23
N VAL A 51 3.20 7.49 9.05
CA VAL A 51 3.74 6.39 8.25
C VAL A 51 4.88 5.70 8.98
N THR A 52 4.95 4.37 8.86
CA THR A 52 6.07 3.57 9.34
C THR A 52 6.38 2.44 8.35
N ILE A 53 7.59 1.89 8.42
CA ILE A 53 8.08 0.80 7.57
C ILE A 53 8.47 -0.35 8.48
N SER A 54 8.15 -1.58 8.08
CA SER A 54 8.64 -2.77 8.80
C SER A 54 10.17 -2.89 8.74
N SER A 55 10.76 -3.55 9.74
CA SER A 55 12.23 -3.70 9.84
C SER A 55 12.81 -4.50 8.67
N ASP A 56 12.02 -5.41 8.09
CA ASP A 56 12.34 -6.12 6.85
C ASP A 56 12.33 -5.25 5.57
N ASN A 57 11.94 -3.98 5.66
CA ASN A 57 11.81 -3.01 4.57
C ASN A 57 10.82 -3.37 3.44
N LYS A 58 9.92 -4.33 3.67
CA LYS A 58 8.98 -4.85 2.66
C LYS A 58 7.58 -4.29 2.75
N HIS A 59 7.19 -3.65 3.86
CA HIS A 59 5.82 -3.17 4.05
C HIS A 59 5.80 -1.78 4.68
N VAL A 60 4.80 -0.99 4.28
CA VAL A 60 4.54 0.37 4.77
C VAL A 60 3.14 0.41 5.35
N TYR A 61 3.03 1.02 6.54
CA TYR A 61 1.77 1.19 7.26
C TYR A 61 1.49 2.67 7.38
N VAL A 62 0.29 3.09 7.00
CA VAL A 62 -0.13 4.50 6.99
C VAL A 62 -1.43 4.64 7.76
N THR A 63 -1.52 5.61 8.68
CA THR A 63 -2.81 5.95 9.27
C THR A 63 -3.61 6.84 8.33
N SER A 64 -4.90 6.54 8.18
CA SER A 64 -5.88 7.40 7.50
C SER A 64 -6.87 7.91 8.55
N GLN A 65 -6.65 9.15 8.99
CA GLN A 65 -7.38 9.74 10.11
C GLN A 65 -8.88 9.84 9.82
N ASN A 66 -9.24 10.37 8.65
CA ASN A 66 -10.63 10.66 8.31
C ASN A 66 -11.43 9.38 8.03
N ASN A 67 -10.77 8.30 7.60
CA ASN A 67 -11.41 6.99 7.47
C ASN A 67 -11.37 6.15 8.74
N SER A 68 -10.70 6.62 9.80
CA SER A 68 -10.50 5.84 11.03
C SER A 68 -9.88 4.48 10.73
N ALA A 69 -8.75 4.51 10.01
CA ALA A 69 -8.18 3.32 9.41
C ALA A 69 -6.65 3.26 9.44
N VAL A 70 -6.13 2.05 9.28
CA VAL A 70 -4.73 1.81 8.91
C VAL A 70 -4.69 1.14 7.53
N VAL A 71 -3.81 1.64 6.66
CA VAL A 71 -3.62 1.18 5.28
C VAL A 71 -2.27 0.51 5.17
N VAL A 72 -2.23 -0.64 4.52
CA VAL A 72 -1.03 -1.45 4.33
C VAL A 72 -0.63 -1.45 2.87
N PHE A 73 0.65 -1.20 2.62
CA PHE A 73 1.28 -1.36 1.33
C PHE A 73 2.43 -2.35 1.43
N SER A 74 2.59 -3.16 0.39
CA SER A 74 3.87 -3.80 0.10
C SER A 74 4.78 -2.77 -0.56
N ARG A 75 6.09 -2.93 -0.37
CA ARG A 75 7.13 -2.01 -0.85
C ARG A 75 8.20 -2.80 -1.56
N ASP A 76 8.49 -2.42 -2.80
CA ASP A 76 9.69 -2.87 -3.48
C ASP A 76 10.91 -2.23 -2.80
N SER A 77 11.76 -3.05 -2.17
CA SER A 77 12.86 -2.55 -1.36
C SER A 77 13.93 -1.80 -2.16
N SER A 78 13.97 -2.00 -3.48
CA SER A 78 14.98 -1.43 -4.38
C SER A 78 14.55 -0.09 -4.99
N SER A 79 13.30 0.02 -5.38
CA SER A 79 12.72 1.19 -6.06
C SER A 79 11.87 2.07 -5.14
N GLY A 80 11.41 1.52 -4.01
CA GLY A 80 10.51 2.21 -3.09
C GLY A 80 9.05 2.26 -3.53
N GLN A 81 8.72 1.70 -4.70
CA GLN A 81 7.34 1.62 -5.19
C GLN A 81 6.46 0.80 -4.24
N LEU A 82 5.22 1.24 -4.10
CA LEU A 82 4.20 0.73 -3.20
C LEU A 82 3.13 -0.01 -3.99
N THR A 83 2.60 -1.07 -3.40
CA THR A 83 1.42 -1.76 -3.93
C THR A 83 0.48 -2.01 -2.77
N PHE A 84 -0.77 -1.55 -2.89
CA PHE A 84 -1.79 -1.72 -1.88
C PHE A 84 -1.98 -3.19 -1.52
N VAL A 85 -2.09 -3.47 -0.22
CA VAL A 85 -2.33 -4.80 0.34
C VAL A 85 -3.74 -4.84 0.93
N GLU A 86 -4.02 -3.96 1.89
CA GLU A 86 -5.30 -3.92 2.58
C GLU A 86 -5.55 -2.61 3.33
N MET A 87 -6.75 -2.50 3.89
CA MET A 87 -7.12 -1.49 4.87
C MET A 87 -7.98 -2.09 5.97
N LEU A 88 -7.65 -1.75 7.21
CA LEU A 88 -8.47 -2.05 8.38
C LEU A 88 -9.13 -0.75 8.85
N ARG A 89 -10.47 -0.76 8.91
CA ARG A 89 -11.30 0.38 9.33
C ARG A 89 -11.98 0.09 10.66
N ASP A 90 -12.05 1.11 11.51
CA ASP A 90 -12.81 1.06 12.75
C ASP A 90 -14.25 0.58 12.54
N GLY A 91 -14.72 -0.32 13.41
CA GLY A 91 -16.07 -0.90 13.37
C GLY A 91 -16.31 -1.90 12.24
N VAL A 92 -15.32 -2.22 11.40
CA VAL A 92 -15.43 -3.19 10.29
C VAL A 92 -14.66 -4.45 10.61
N GLY A 93 -15.27 -5.63 10.40
CA GLY A 93 -14.56 -6.90 10.52
C GLY A 93 -14.04 -7.22 11.94
N GLY A 94 -14.57 -6.55 12.98
CA GLY A 94 -14.12 -6.73 14.37
C GLY A 94 -12.94 -5.81 14.76
N VAL A 95 -12.51 -4.92 13.88
CA VAL A 95 -11.53 -3.88 14.18
C VAL A 95 -12.16 -2.81 15.06
N ASP A 96 -11.44 -2.41 16.10
CA ASP A 96 -11.86 -1.41 17.10
C ASP A 96 -10.65 -0.59 17.57
N GLY A 97 -10.90 0.59 18.14
CA GLY A 97 -9.87 1.47 18.67
C GLY A 97 -9.14 2.31 17.63
N LEU A 98 -9.69 2.44 16.41
CA LEU A 98 -9.10 3.18 15.30
C LEU A 98 -9.80 4.51 14.99
N TYR A 99 -10.80 4.94 15.77
CA TYR A 99 -11.48 6.20 15.53
C TYR A 99 -10.49 7.37 15.54
N PHE A 100 -10.37 8.00 14.38
CA PHE A 100 -9.36 9.02 14.09
C PHE A 100 -7.91 8.54 14.32
N ALA A 101 -7.56 7.41 13.69
CA ALA A 101 -6.23 6.79 13.72
C ALA A 101 -5.10 7.81 13.44
N SER A 102 -4.26 8.09 14.44
CA SER A 102 -3.39 9.26 14.48
C SER A 102 -1.90 8.96 14.33
N SER A 103 -1.43 7.82 14.85
CA SER A 103 -0.04 7.37 14.75
C SER A 103 0.05 5.86 14.61
N VAL A 104 1.11 5.38 13.95
CA VAL A 104 1.37 3.95 13.75
C VAL A 104 2.85 3.61 13.98
N THR A 105 3.13 2.47 14.60
CA THR A 105 4.50 1.94 14.76
C THR A 105 4.53 0.42 14.70
N VAL A 106 5.62 -0.14 14.15
CA VAL A 106 5.89 -1.59 14.09
C VAL A 106 6.78 -1.97 15.27
N SER A 107 6.52 -3.11 15.92
CA SER A 107 7.39 -3.63 16.97
C SER A 107 8.79 -3.96 16.42
N PRO A 108 9.86 -3.85 17.23
CA PRO A 108 11.21 -4.23 16.79
C PRO A 108 11.38 -5.70 16.39
N ASP A 109 10.48 -6.58 16.85
CA ASP A 109 10.46 -7.99 16.46
C ASP A 109 9.63 -8.27 15.18
N ASP A 110 9.11 -7.22 14.53
CA ASP A 110 8.33 -7.25 13.29
C ASP A 110 7.02 -8.06 13.35
N LYS A 111 6.53 -8.38 14.56
CA LYS A 111 5.32 -9.19 14.79
C LYS A 111 4.05 -8.40 15.06
N HIS A 112 4.14 -7.14 15.46
CA HIS A 112 2.98 -6.36 15.86
C HIS A 112 3.00 -4.95 15.28
N VAL A 113 1.81 -4.41 15.03
CA VAL A 113 1.61 -3.00 14.67
C VAL A 113 0.69 -2.36 15.70
N TYR A 114 1.11 -1.21 16.21
CA TYR A 114 0.37 -0.42 17.20
C TYR A 114 -0.15 0.84 16.54
N VAL A 115 -1.43 1.14 16.74
CA VAL A 115 -2.09 2.32 16.18
C VAL A 115 -2.83 3.06 17.28
N THR A 116 -2.67 4.38 17.35
CA THR A 116 -3.38 5.22 18.32
C THR A 116 -4.67 5.79 17.72
N GLY A 117 -5.84 5.43 18.27
CA GLY A 117 -7.13 6.03 17.95
C GLY A 117 -7.35 7.27 18.80
N LEU A 118 -7.25 8.47 18.20
CA LEU A 118 -7.29 9.72 18.96
C LEU A 118 -8.64 9.92 19.66
N PHE A 119 -9.73 9.58 18.98
CA PHE A 119 -11.09 9.80 19.49
C PHE A 119 -11.70 8.57 20.16
N ASP A 120 -11.10 7.39 20.01
CA ASP A 120 -11.44 6.22 20.85
C ASP A 120 -10.70 6.20 22.19
N HIS A 121 -9.71 7.08 22.37
CA HIS A 121 -8.83 7.05 23.54
C HIS A 121 -8.13 5.69 23.70
N ALA A 122 -7.76 5.08 22.58
CA ALA A 122 -7.31 3.69 22.52
C ALA A 122 -5.94 3.54 21.83
N VAL A 123 -5.30 2.41 22.12
CA VAL A 123 -4.19 1.87 21.34
C VAL A 123 -4.63 0.51 20.82
N ALA A 124 -4.87 0.42 19.52
CA ALA A 124 -5.14 -0.85 18.86
C ALA A 124 -3.82 -1.58 18.59
N VAL A 125 -3.83 -2.90 18.74
CA VAL A 125 -2.67 -3.77 18.50
C VAL A 125 -3.08 -4.85 17.52
N PHE A 126 -2.34 -4.97 16.44
CA PHE A 126 -2.56 -5.99 15.41
C PHE A 126 -1.36 -6.93 15.35
N SER A 127 -1.62 -8.22 15.13
CA SER A 127 -0.57 -9.15 14.71
C SER A 127 -0.22 -8.87 13.25
N ARG A 128 1.06 -8.99 12.90
CA ARG A 128 1.57 -8.77 11.55
C ARG A 128 2.03 -10.08 10.92
N ASP A 129 1.51 -10.39 9.74
CA ASP A 129 2.10 -11.41 8.88
C ASP A 129 3.33 -10.85 8.16
N SER A 130 4.52 -11.41 8.44
CA SER A 130 5.77 -10.92 7.84
C SER A 130 5.91 -11.14 6.33
N SER A 131 5.13 -12.07 5.77
CA SER A 131 5.21 -12.42 4.36
C SER A 131 4.34 -11.53 3.49
N SER A 132 3.12 -11.21 3.95
CA SER A 132 2.15 -10.40 3.21
C SER A 132 1.99 -8.98 3.75
N GLY A 133 2.50 -8.71 4.96
CA GLY A 133 2.29 -7.45 5.67
C GLY A 133 0.91 -7.30 6.30
N GLN A 134 0.04 -8.31 6.16
CA GLN A 134 -1.36 -8.23 6.61
C GLN A 134 -1.46 -8.15 8.13
N LEU A 135 -2.53 -7.52 8.60
CA LEU A 135 -2.86 -7.26 10.00
C LEU A 135 -4.09 -8.08 10.42
N THR A 136 -4.02 -8.69 11.60
CA THR A 136 -5.12 -9.47 12.20
C THR A 136 -5.30 -9.18 13.68
#